data_AF-A0A356AZX1-F1
#
_entry.id   AF-A0A356AZX1-F1
#
_cell.length_a   1.000
_cell.length_b   1.000
_cell.length_c   1.000
_cell.angle_alpha   90.00
_cell.angle_beta   90.00
_cell.angle_gamma   90.00
#
_symmetry.space_group_name_H-M   'P 1'
#
loop_
_entity.id
_entity.type
_entity.pdbx_description
1 polymer ?
#
loop_
_entity_poly.entity_id
_entity_poly.type
_entity_poly.pdbx_seq_one_letter_code
_entity_poly.pdbx_strand_id
1 'polypeptide(L)'
;KIEYKDTKQVSWSNIHYHFQTSRYHKITYANLFQAPPFSDRDQHISDLNINTVMKIFDDPIAELTDVEQEKAAHLIQRGFARRKDDSIFLTMPVMDYGIQKAIEDILAKATADLCLKYVQSVSDLGDQLLLPHIREDLMEEYVNWIMRNSFWPLNKVMYYGIHEGKTLAIPEDYAKSAAGVCLYYLK
;
A
#
# COMPACT_ATOMS: atom_id res chain seq x y z
N LYS A 1 -16.15 -25.61 17.83
CA LYS A 1 -15.81 -25.57 16.39
C LYS A 1 -15.94 -24.12 15.96
N ILE A 2 -14.83 -23.41 15.72
CA ILE A 2 -14.89 -22.01 15.31
C ILE A 2 -15.30 -22.02 13.84
N GLU A 3 -16.53 -21.65 13.55
CA GLU A 3 -16.94 -21.32 12.19
C GLU A 3 -16.27 -19.99 11.83
N TYR A 4 -15.24 -20.06 10.99
CA TYR A 4 -14.69 -18.88 10.35
C TYR A 4 -15.77 -18.36 9.39
N LYS A 5 -16.57 -17.39 9.86
CA LYS A 5 -17.39 -16.56 8.98
C LYS A 5 -16.49 -15.97 7.91
N ASP A 6 -17.00 -15.82 6.69
CA ASP A 6 -16.32 -15.10 5.61
C ASP A 6 -15.69 -13.83 6.17
N THR A 7 -14.36 -13.82 6.20
CA THR A 7 -13.63 -12.79 6.93
C THR A 7 -13.73 -11.50 6.13
N LYS A 8 -14.45 -10.51 6.67
CA LYS A 8 -14.63 -9.17 6.08
C LYS A 8 -13.32 -8.37 6.10
N GLN A 9 -12.33 -8.79 5.33
CA GLN A 9 -11.02 -8.15 5.28
C GLN A 9 -10.41 -8.18 3.89
N VAL A 10 -9.72 -7.11 3.51
CA VAL A 10 -8.79 -7.09 2.40
C VAL A 10 -7.41 -7.48 2.94
N SER A 11 -6.68 -8.43 2.34
CA SER A 11 -5.39 -8.84 2.92
C SER A 11 -4.33 -7.75 2.72
N TRP A 12 -3.77 -7.24 3.82
CA TRP A 12 -2.68 -6.26 3.81
C TRP A 12 -1.39 -6.92 3.32
N SER A 13 -0.68 -6.26 2.40
CA SER A 13 0.66 -6.68 1.97
C SER A 13 1.73 -5.91 2.72
N ASN A 14 2.77 -6.64 3.13
CA ASN A 14 4.02 -6.06 3.61
C ASN A 14 5.15 -6.13 2.56
N ILE A 15 4.79 -6.39 1.30
CA ILE A 15 5.75 -6.51 0.20
C ILE A 15 6.14 -5.12 -0.28
N HIS A 16 7.43 -4.82 -0.13
CA HIS A 16 8.05 -3.59 -0.55
C HIS A 16 9.28 -3.91 -1.40
N TYR A 17 9.42 -3.25 -2.54
CA TYR A 17 10.61 -3.32 -3.37
C TYR A 17 11.36 -2.01 -3.30
N HIS A 18 12.69 -2.10 -3.23
CA HIS A 18 13.56 -0.93 -3.10
C HIS A 18 14.45 -0.83 -4.33
N PHE A 19 14.55 0.37 -4.87
CA PHE A 19 15.31 0.70 -6.06
C PHE A 19 16.19 1.91 -5.80
N GLN A 20 17.20 2.08 -6.65
CA GLN A 20 18.03 3.27 -6.72
C GLN A 20 18.12 3.73 -8.17
N THR A 21 18.21 5.04 -8.37
CA THR A 21 18.48 5.64 -9.68
C THR A 21 19.60 6.65 -9.56
N SER A 22 20.07 7.20 -10.68
CA SER A 22 21.09 8.26 -10.65
C SER A 22 20.64 9.54 -9.93
N ARG A 23 19.33 9.76 -9.78
CA ARG A 23 18.74 10.98 -9.21
C ARG A 23 18.08 10.78 -7.84
N TYR A 24 17.85 9.53 -7.44
CA TYR A 24 17.13 9.19 -6.22
C TYR A 24 17.91 8.14 -5.45
N HIS A 25 18.36 8.50 -4.24
CA HIS A 25 19.10 7.61 -3.35
C HIS A 25 18.30 6.35 -2.98
N LYS A 26 16.99 6.48 -2.82
CA LYS A 26 16.09 5.36 -2.54
C LYS A 26 14.71 5.62 -3.11
N ILE A 27 14.16 4.61 -3.76
CA ILE A 27 12.75 4.57 -4.16
C ILE A 27 12.16 3.29 -3.61
N THR A 28 10.99 3.37 -3.00
CA THR A 28 10.27 2.23 -2.46
C THR A 28 8.94 2.10 -3.17
N TYR A 29 8.77 0.98 -3.84
CA TYR A 29 7.48 0.52 -4.31
C TYR A 29 6.79 -0.25 -3.20
N ALA A 30 5.64 0.28 -2.76
CA ALA A 30 4.81 -0.31 -1.73
C ALA A 30 3.50 -0.77 -2.35
N ASN A 31 3.33 -2.08 -2.48
CA ASN A 31 2.03 -2.68 -2.76
C ASN A 31 1.39 -3.00 -1.40
N LEU A 32 0.33 -2.27 -1.04
CA LEU A 32 -0.29 -2.37 0.29
C LEU A 32 -1.31 -3.51 0.39
N PHE A 33 -1.53 -4.29 -0.68
CA PHE A 33 -2.49 -5.40 -0.72
C PHE A 33 -1.89 -6.68 -1.32
N GLN A 34 -2.05 -7.81 -0.62
CA GLN A 34 -1.47 -9.13 -1.03
C GLN A 34 -2.53 -10.14 -1.48
N ALA A 35 -3.81 -9.79 -1.43
CA ALA A 35 -4.91 -10.69 -1.82
C ALA A 35 -6.04 -9.87 -2.47
N PRO A 36 -7.19 -10.50 -2.83
CA PRO A 36 -8.27 -9.84 -3.56
C PRO A 36 -8.63 -8.46 -2.98
N PRO A 37 -8.98 -7.49 -3.84
CA PRO A 37 -9.44 -7.69 -5.22
C PRO A 37 -8.36 -7.61 -6.31
N PHE A 38 -7.12 -7.30 -5.96
CA PHE A 38 -6.05 -7.08 -6.94
C PHE A 38 -5.35 -8.39 -7.36
N SER A 39 -4.91 -8.46 -8.62
CA SER A 39 -4.01 -9.52 -9.09
C SER A 39 -2.59 -9.32 -8.56
N ASP A 40 -1.67 -10.25 -8.84
CA ASP A 40 -0.23 -10.02 -8.62
C ASP A 40 0.22 -8.79 -9.42
N ARG A 41 0.73 -7.78 -8.71
CA ARG A 41 1.20 -6.50 -9.23
C ARG A 41 2.63 -6.21 -8.80
N ASP A 42 3.29 -7.14 -8.13
CA ASP A 42 4.58 -6.91 -7.48
C ASP A 42 5.70 -6.64 -8.49
N GLN A 43 5.52 -7.10 -9.73
CA GLN A 43 6.51 -6.99 -10.81
C GLN A 43 6.19 -5.89 -11.83
N HIS A 44 5.11 -5.11 -11.65
CA HIS A 44 4.76 -4.04 -12.60
C HIS A 44 5.75 -2.87 -12.58
N ILE A 45 6.36 -2.62 -11.41
CA ILE A 45 7.53 -1.75 -11.28
C ILE A 45 8.73 -2.61 -10.87
N SER A 46 9.83 -2.45 -11.59
CA SER A 46 11.05 -3.24 -11.40
C SER A 46 12.29 -2.43 -11.76
N ASP A 47 13.47 -3.01 -11.53
CA ASP A 47 14.76 -2.42 -11.94
C ASP A 47 14.80 -2.08 -13.43
N LEU A 48 14.06 -2.81 -14.28
CA LEU A 48 14.02 -2.60 -15.72
C LEU A 48 13.32 -1.30 -16.12
N ASN A 49 12.35 -0.82 -15.33
CA ASN A 49 11.52 0.32 -15.70
C ASN A 49 11.51 1.48 -14.69
N ILE A 50 12.12 1.34 -13.52
CA ILE A 50 12.09 2.37 -12.48
C ILE A 50 12.67 3.72 -12.93
N ASN A 51 13.72 3.73 -13.75
CA ASN A 51 14.26 4.96 -14.32
C ASN A 51 13.23 5.69 -15.22
N THR A 52 12.50 4.93 -16.03
CA THR A 52 11.41 5.47 -16.88
C THR A 52 10.26 6.01 -16.02
N VAL A 53 9.88 5.27 -14.97
CA VAL A 53 8.84 5.70 -14.02
C VAL A 53 9.19 7.04 -13.37
N MET A 54 10.42 7.16 -12.86
CA MET A 54 10.86 8.41 -12.21
C MET A 54 11.06 9.55 -13.20
N LYS A 55 11.48 9.26 -14.44
CA LYS A 55 11.54 10.27 -15.51
C LYS A 55 10.16 10.84 -15.83
N ILE A 56 9.14 9.98 -15.96
CA ILE A 56 7.74 10.39 -16.16
C ILE A 56 7.22 11.18 -14.96
N PHE A 57 7.59 10.80 -13.74
CA PHE A 57 7.22 11.54 -12.53
C PHE A 57 7.83 12.95 -12.51
N ASP A 58 9.12 13.06 -12.80
CA ASP A 58 9.84 14.33 -12.81
C ASP A 58 9.34 15.28 -13.91
N ASP A 59 9.03 14.73 -15.08
CA ASP A 59 8.56 15.48 -16.24
C ASP A 59 7.58 14.64 -17.08
N PRO A 60 6.26 14.87 -16.93
CA PRO A 60 5.21 14.17 -17.68
C PRO A 60 5.27 14.32 -19.20
N ILE A 61 5.99 15.31 -19.73
CA ILE A 61 6.15 15.55 -21.17
C ILE A 61 7.55 15.18 -21.68
N ALA A 62 8.37 14.52 -20.85
CA ALA A 62 9.71 14.14 -21.23
C ALA A 62 9.73 13.27 -22.49
N GLU A 63 10.65 13.59 -23.41
CA GLU A 63 10.89 12.73 -24.57
C GLU A 63 11.39 11.35 -24.13
N LEU A 64 10.66 10.32 -24.53
CA LEU A 64 10.98 8.93 -24.25
C LEU A 64 11.61 8.28 -25.48
N THR A 65 12.71 7.57 -25.27
CA THR A 65 13.28 6.66 -26.29
C THR A 65 12.31 5.54 -26.62
N ASP A 66 12.48 4.85 -27.75
CA ASP A 66 11.60 3.75 -28.17
C ASP A 66 11.42 2.68 -27.07
N VAL A 67 12.52 2.30 -26.41
CA VAL A 67 12.50 1.35 -25.29
C VAL A 67 11.76 1.89 -24.08
N GLU A 68 11.86 3.19 -23.80
CA GLU A 68 11.08 3.83 -22.71
C GLU A 68 9.60 3.95 -23.06
N GLN A 69 9.27 4.16 -24.33
CA GLN A 69 7.88 4.20 -24.80
C GLN A 69 7.19 2.83 -24.65
N GLU A 70 7.90 1.73 -24.96
CA GLU A 70 7.40 0.37 -24.71
C GLU A 70 7.10 0.14 -23.21
N LYS A 71 8.03 0.55 -22.34
CA LYS A 71 7.86 0.46 -20.88
C LYS A 71 6.66 1.30 -20.41
N ALA A 72 6.52 2.52 -20.91
CA ALA A 72 5.40 3.40 -20.60
C ALA A 72 4.08 2.81 -21.09
N ALA A 73 4.04 2.22 -22.29
CA ALA A 73 2.86 1.54 -22.83
C ALA A 73 2.43 0.36 -21.94
N HIS A 74 3.39 -0.44 -21.44
CA HIS A 74 3.09 -1.50 -20.47
C HIS A 74 2.50 -0.94 -19.17
N LEU A 75 3.06 0.15 -18.62
CA LEU A 75 2.50 0.81 -17.42
C LEU A 75 1.08 1.33 -17.67
N ILE A 76 0.81 1.90 -18.84
CA ILE A 76 -0.54 2.36 -19.22
C ILE A 76 -1.51 1.18 -19.32
N GLN A 77 -1.10 0.09 -19.98
CA GLN A 77 -1.92 -1.11 -20.14
C GLN A 77 -2.33 -1.71 -18.78
N ARG A 78 -1.44 -1.63 -17.78
CA ARG A 78 -1.68 -2.10 -16.41
C ARG A 78 -2.36 -1.06 -15.52
N GLY A 79 -2.64 0.13 -16.02
CA GLY A 79 -3.28 1.22 -15.27
C GLY A 79 -2.39 1.87 -14.21
N PHE A 80 -1.08 1.77 -14.34
CA PHE A 80 -0.05 2.42 -13.50
C PHE A 80 0.37 3.79 -14.03
N ALA A 81 0.06 4.04 -15.30
CA ALA A 81 0.15 5.34 -15.93
C ALA A 81 -1.09 5.58 -16.78
N ARG A 82 -1.32 6.83 -17.14
CA ARG A 82 -2.34 7.24 -18.09
C ARG A 82 -1.76 8.29 -19.02
N ARG A 83 -2.11 8.19 -20.30
CA ARG A 83 -1.84 9.26 -21.26
C ARG A 83 -2.99 10.26 -21.21
N LYS A 84 -2.65 11.54 -21.17
CA LYS A 84 -3.59 12.64 -21.33
C LYS A 84 -2.93 13.66 -22.25
N ASP A 85 -3.51 13.88 -23.42
CA ASP A 85 -2.93 14.68 -24.49
C ASP A 85 -1.50 14.17 -24.81
N ASP A 86 -0.51 15.05 -24.81
CA ASP A 86 0.90 14.72 -25.05
C ASP A 86 1.67 14.33 -23.78
N SER A 87 1.00 14.21 -22.64
CA SER A 87 1.61 13.92 -21.34
C SER A 87 1.31 12.51 -20.83
N ILE A 88 2.24 11.93 -20.08
CA ILE A 88 2.05 10.68 -19.36
C ILE A 88 2.08 10.96 -17.86
N PHE A 89 1.05 10.54 -17.14
CA PHE A 89 0.95 10.70 -15.69
C PHE A 89 0.89 9.35 -15.01
N LEU A 90 1.61 9.21 -13.90
CA LEU A 90 1.44 8.08 -13.00
C LEU A 90 0.07 8.16 -12.32
N THR A 91 -0.55 7.00 -12.10
CA THR A 91 -1.89 6.90 -11.48
C THR A 91 -1.81 6.60 -9.99
N MET A 92 -0.67 6.12 -9.51
CA MET A 92 -0.36 6.00 -8.08
C MET A 92 0.22 7.31 -7.54
N PRO A 93 0.08 7.57 -6.24
CA PRO A 93 0.82 8.63 -5.58
C PRO A 93 2.33 8.31 -5.58
N VAL A 94 3.13 9.34 -5.89
CA VAL A 94 4.59 9.35 -5.77
C VAL A 94 4.97 10.52 -4.88
N MET A 95 5.63 10.25 -3.75
CA MET A 95 5.93 11.29 -2.76
C MET A 95 7.24 11.06 -2.03
N ASP A 96 7.80 12.16 -1.51
CA ASP A 96 8.97 12.11 -0.64
C ASP A 96 8.61 11.48 0.72
N TYR A 97 9.58 10.77 1.33
CA TYR A 97 9.39 10.15 2.64
C TYR A 97 9.02 11.15 3.75
N GLY A 98 9.52 12.38 3.70
CA GLY A 98 9.16 13.44 4.63
C GLY A 98 7.69 13.85 4.49
N ILE A 99 7.15 13.86 3.26
CA ILE A 99 5.74 14.14 3.00
C ILE A 99 4.87 13.00 3.55
N GLN A 100 5.24 11.74 3.30
CA GLN A 100 4.55 10.58 3.87
C GLN A 100 4.48 10.73 5.40
N LYS A 101 5.61 11.00 6.04
CA LYS A 101 5.69 11.14 7.50
C LYS A 101 4.79 12.27 8.02
N ALA A 102 4.76 13.40 7.32
CA ALA A 102 3.89 14.52 7.69
C ALA A 102 2.40 14.16 7.59
N ILE A 103 1.99 13.42 6.55
CA ILE A 103 0.61 12.93 6.40
C ILE A 103 0.27 11.98 7.55
N GLU A 104 1.15 11.02 7.85
CA GLU A 104 0.98 10.09 8.98
C GLU A 104 0.81 10.82 10.30
N ASP A 105 1.61 11.85 10.57
CA ASP A 105 1.55 12.61 11.81
C ASP A 105 0.25 13.43 11.94
N ILE A 106 -0.27 13.96 10.82
CA ILE A 106 -1.58 14.64 10.80
C ILE A 106 -2.70 13.65 11.12
N LEU A 107 -2.70 12.50 10.45
CA LEU A 107 -3.71 11.46 10.66
C LEU A 107 -3.65 10.89 12.07
N ALA A 108 -2.45 10.59 12.58
CA ALA A 108 -2.24 10.07 13.93
C ALA A 108 -2.81 11.00 15.01
N LYS A 109 -2.64 12.32 14.85
CA LYS A 109 -3.25 13.30 15.76
C LYS A 109 -4.77 13.30 15.68
N ALA A 110 -5.32 13.26 14.47
CA ALA A 110 -6.76 13.27 14.26
C ALA A 110 -7.46 12.00 14.77
N THR A 111 -6.75 10.86 14.80
CA THR A 111 -7.30 9.56 15.19
C THR A 111 -6.87 9.08 16.57
N ALA A 112 -6.03 9.83 17.30
CA ALA A 112 -5.43 9.40 18.57
C ALA A 112 -6.45 8.85 19.58
N ASP A 113 -7.50 9.62 19.88
CA ASP A 113 -8.53 9.21 20.85
C ASP A 113 -9.31 7.96 20.39
N LEU A 114 -9.55 7.84 19.09
CA LEU A 114 -10.22 6.67 18.51
C LEU A 114 -9.32 5.43 18.62
N CYS A 115 -8.02 5.59 18.35
CA CYS A 115 -7.03 4.54 18.48
C CYS A 115 -6.91 4.04 19.92
N LEU A 116 -6.90 4.94 20.91
CA LEU A 116 -6.88 4.56 22.33
C LEU A 116 -8.11 3.74 22.73
N LYS A 117 -9.31 4.21 22.36
CA LYS A 117 -10.56 3.46 22.61
C LYS A 117 -10.57 2.11 21.92
N TYR A 118 -10.10 2.06 20.68
CA TYR A 118 -9.98 0.83 19.92
C TYR A 118 -9.05 -0.16 20.62
N VAL A 119 -7.81 0.24 20.92
CA VAL A 119 -6.81 -0.59 21.63
C VAL A 119 -7.40 -1.12 22.92
N GLN A 120 -7.98 -0.26 23.76
CA GLN A 120 -8.57 -0.70 25.03
C GLN A 120 -9.72 -1.69 24.85
N SER A 121 -10.52 -1.55 23.79
CA SER A 121 -11.60 -2.51 23.50
C SER A 121 -11.12 -3.87 22.98
N VAL A 122 -9.96 -3.92 22.32
CA VAL A 122 -9.48 -5.13 21.65
C VAL A 122 -8.32 -5.81 22.37
N SER A 123 -7.56 -5.08 23.20
CA SER A 123 -6.43 -5.61 23.98
C SER A 123 -6.90 -6.67 24.96
N ASP A 124 -7.92 -6.36 25.77
CA ASP A 124 -8.36 -7.26 26.84
C ASP A 124 -8.92 -8.56 26.27
N LEU A 125 -9.67 -8.47 25.17
CA LEU A 125 -10.18 -9.64 24.46
C LEU A 125 -9.04 -10.41 23.75
N GLY A 126 -8.10 -9.70 23.14
CA GLY A 126 -6.94 -10.27 22.48
C GLY A 126 -6.06 -11.06 23.44
N ASP A 127 -5.78 -10.47 24.60
CA ASP A 127 -5.01 -11.06 25.69
C ASP A 127 -5.71 -12.32 26.21
N GLN A 128 -7.02 -12.23 26.52
CA GLN A 128 -7.79 -13.38 26.99
C GLN A 128 -7.81 -14.55 26.00
N LEU A 129 -7.89 -14.28 24.70
CA LEU A 129 -7.99 -15.30 23.67
C LEU A 129 -6.63 -15.87 23.24
N LEU A 130 -5.59 -15.03 23.18
CA LEU A 130 -4.32 -15.41 22.56
C LEU A 130 -3.26 -15.74 23.60
N LEU A 131 -3.09 -14.96 24.67
CA LEU A 131 -2.02 -15.17 25.67
C LEU A 131 -1.96 -16.60 26.22
N PRO A 132 -3.08 -17.29 26.54
CA PRO A 132 -3.02 -18.68 27.04
C PRO A 132 -2.41 -19.68 26.06
N HIS A 133 -2.31 -19.32 24.78
CA HIS A 133 -1.77 -20.16 23.71
C HIS A 133 -0.37 -19.74 23.26
N ILE A 134 0.16 -18.63 23.77
CA ILE A 134 1.51 -18.19 23.45
C ILE A 134 2.48 -18.73 24.49
N ARG A 135 3.63 -19.21 24.01
CA ARG A 135 4.73 -19.63 24.89
C ARG A 135 5.37 -18.42 25.56
N GLU A 136 5.82 -18.61 26.80
CA GLU A 136 6.45 -17.55 27.61
C GLU A 136 7.66 -16.91 26.92
N ASP A 137 8.44 -17.70 26.17
CA ASP A 137 9.61 -17.22 25.41
C ASP A 137 9.25 -16.42 24.15
N LEU A 138 7.97 -16.36 23.77
CA LEU A 138 7.47 -15.61 22.62
C LEU A 138 6.62 -14.40 23.03
N MET A 139 6.71 -13.97 24.29
CA MET A 139 5.92 -12.83 24.81
C MET A 139 6.29 -11.51 24.13
N GLU A 140 7.57 -11.31 23.83
CA GLU A 140 8.01 -10.11 23.13
C GLU A 140 7.44 -10.06 21.72
N GLU A 141 7.48 -11.17 20.98
CA GLU A 141 6.90 -11.31 19.64
C GLU A 141 5.39 -11.14 19.66
N TYR A 142 4.71 -11.64 20.70
CA TYR A 142 3.28 -11.47 20.85
C TYR A 142 2.90 -9.98 20.95
N VAL A 143 3.54 -9.26 21.86
CA VAL A 143 3.25 -7.84 22.09
C VAL A 143 3.65 -6.99 20.88
N ASN A 144 4.86 -7.21 20.34
CA ASN A 144 5.44 -6.33 19.33
C ASN A 144 4.98 -6.64 17.89
N TRP A 145 4.65 -7.90 17.59
CA TRP A 145 4.37 -8.36 16.24
C TRP A 145 2.96 -8.89 16.08
N ILE A 146 2.51 -9.82 16.93
CA ILE A 146 1.20 -10.45 16.78
C ILE A 146 0.10 -9.41 17.02
N MET A 147 0.10 -8.73 18.16
CA MET A 147 -0.91 -7.71 18.44
C MET A 147 -0.89 -6.58 17.40
N ARG A 148 0.31 -6.08 17.06
CA ARG A 148 0.46 -5.01 16.07
C ARG A 148 -0.15 -5.36 14.72
N ASN A 149 0.09 -6.57 14.21
CA ASN A 149 -0.44 -6.99 12.91
C ASN A 149 -1.92 -7.38 12.99
N SER A 150 -2.34 -8.10 14.04
CA SER A 150 -3.73 -8.56 14.20
C SER A 150 -4.71 -7.41 14.43
N PHE A 151 -4.25 -6.31 15.05
CA PHE A 151 -5.06 -5.13 15.33
C PHE A 151 -4.79 -3.97 14.37
N TRP A 152 -4.02 -4.16 13.31
CA TRP A 152 -3.84 -3.16 12.27
C TRP A 152 -5.17 -2.93 11.53
N PRO A 153 -5.81 -1.74 11.64
CA PRO A 153 -7.19 -1.58 11.19
C PRO A 153 -7.32 -1.33 9.68
N LEU A 154 -6.21 -1.13 8.97
CA LEU A 154 -6.22 -0.67 7.58
C LEU A 154 -7.03 -1.58 6.65
N ASN A 155 -6.85 -2.89 6.77
CA ASN A 155 -7.60 -3.88 6.00
C ASN A 155 -9.11 -3.77 6.19
N LYS A 156 -9.55 -3.53 7.44
CA LYS A 156 -10.95 -3.37 7.82
C LYS A 156 -11.47 -2.04 7.29
N VAL A 157 -10.78 -0.93 7.55
CA VAL A 157 -11.19 0.40 7.05
C VAL A 157 -11.38 0.38 5.53
N MET A 158 -10.47 -0.28 4.81
CA MET A 158 -10.57 -0.44 3.37
C MET A 158 -11.74 -1.33 2.96
N TYR A 159 -11.94 -2.49 3.60
CA TYR A 159 -13.11 -3.34 3.34
C TYR A 159 -14.41 -2.55 3.52
N TYR A 160 -14.54 -1.82 4.63
CA TYR A 160 -15.72 -1.00 4.89
C TYR A 160 -15.87 0.12 3.85
N GLY A 161 -14.79 0.82 3.48
CA GLY A 161 -14.82 1.87 2.47
C GLY A 161 -15.21 1.37 1.07
N ILE A 162 -14.85 0.15 0.72
CA ILE A 162 -15.21 -0.51 -0.56
C ILE A 162 -16.65 -1.04 -0.50
N HIS A 163 -16.97 -1.89 0.48
CA HIS A 163 -18.19 -2.70 0.43
C HIS A 163 -19.39 -2.08 1.13
N GLU A 164 -19.18 -1.43 2.28
CA GLU A 164 -20.28 -0.94 3.13
C GLU A 164 -20.53 0.56 2.92
N GLY A 165 -19.51 1.38 3.13
CA GLY A 165 -19.56 2.82 2.92
C GLY A 165 -19.59 3.23 1.45
N LYS A 166 -19.02 2.42 0.55
CA LYS A 166 -18.87 2.72 -0.89
C LYS A 166 -18.28 4.11 -1.16
N THR A 167 -17.43 4.57 -0.23
CA THR A 167 -16.80 5.90 -0.25
C THR A 167 -15.46 5.88 -0.97
N LEU A 168 -14.87 4.69 -1.16
CA LEU A 168 -13.64 4.52 -1.92
C LEU A 168 -13.97 4.37 -3.40
N ALA A 169 -13.24 5.10 -4.25
CA ALA A 169 -13.33 4.95 -5.70
C ALA A 169 -12.84 3.55 -6.09
N ILE A 170 -13.79 2.65 -6.35
CA ILE A 170 -13.50 1.28 -6.77
C ILE A 170 -13.11 1.31 -8.25
N PRO A 171 -11.94 0.77 -8.64
CA PRO A 171 -11.61 0.62 -10.04
C PRO A 171 -12.56 -0.37 -10.71
N GLU A 172 -12.94 -0.09 -11.96
CA GLU A 172 -13.76 -1.00 -12.78
C GLU A 172 -13.05 -2.32 -13.07
N ASP A 173 -11.72 -2.28 -13.19
CA ASP A 173 -10.85 -3.43 -13.42
C ASP A 173 -9.67 -3.40 -12.43
N TYR A 174 -9.70 -4.28 -11.43
CA TYR A 174 -8.65 -4.40 -10.42
C TYR A 174 -7.33 -4.92 -10.98
N ALA A 175 -7.32 -5.62 -12.12
CA ALA A 175 -6.09 -6.07 -12.78
C ALA A 175 -5.38 -4.93 -13.54
N LYS A 176 -6.09 -3.80 -13.76
CA LYS A 176 -5.58 -2.59 -14.41
C LYS A 176 -5.66 -1.38 -13.50
N SER A 177 -5.29 -1.56 -12.24
CA SER A 177 -5.36 -0.50 -11.24
C SER A 177 -4.11 -0.46 -10.38
N ALA A 178 -3.58 0.75 -10.19
CA ALA A 178 -2.57 1.05 -9.18
C ALA A 178 -3.17 1.47 -7.83
N ALA A 179 -4.48 1.28 -7.60
CA ALA A 179 -5.08 1.57 -6.30
C ALA A 179 -4.42 0.73 -5.19
N GLY A 180 -4.07 1.38 -4.08
CA GLY A 180 -3.33 0.71 -2.99
C GLY A 180 -1.85 0.47 -3.27
N VAL A 181 -1.33 0.99 -4.38
CA VAL A 181 0.10 1.05 -4.67
C VAL A 181 0.58 2.48 -4.48
N CYS A 182 1.83 2.64 -4.03
CA CYS A 182 2.46 3.95 -3.88
C CYS A 182 3.97 3.85 -4.09
N LEU A 183 4.57 4.98 -4.49
CA LEU A 183 6.01 5.15 -4.56
C LEU A 183 6.45 6.18 -3.52
N TYR A 184 7.41 5.80 -2.68
CA TYR A 184 8.07 6.70 -1.75
C TYR A 184 9.51 6.91 -2.18
N TYR A 185 10.01 8.14 -2.16
CA TYR A 185 11.39 8.40 -2.53
C TYR A 185 12.15 9.21 -1.48
N LEU A 186 13.46 9.05 -1.51
CA LEU A 186 14.45 9.95 -0.90
C LEU A 186 15.37 10.39 -2.03
N LYS A 187 15.48 11.71 -2.24
CA LYS A 187 16.41 12.28 -3.23
C LYS A 187 17.85 12.10 -2.77
#